data_AF-A0A2A5ED77-F1
#
_entry.id   AF-A0A2A5ED77-F1
#
_cell.length_a   1.000
_cell.length_b   1.000
_cell.length_c   1.000
_cell.angle_alpha   90.00
_cell.angle_beta   90.00
_cell.angle_gamma   90.00
#
_symmetry.space_group_name_H-M   'P 1'
#
loop_
_entity.id
_entity.type
_entity.pdbx_description
1 polymer ?
#
loop_
_entity_poly.entity_id
_entity_poly.type
_entity_poly.pdbx_seq_one_letter_code
_entity_poly.pdbx_strand_id
1 'polypeptide(L)'
;MRLLFNSNDRNLVHLLPLVLLFLFAQCTAQESKNTLTSKQDFDHFSGPPLTDKYGEITAVKVVFDYHTKKLHYINYHRYKFHHEFVSSLKGYPVDLEYFNAINYSASRDKRDYLLANVNYIKSLDLYAMELSAVDLMHNDQIELLYKMIAKTCYFGDKLVFLMNNARLNADHENLEKLFPVLTPTDIYANLTYQPISKYEAYGHIRFVEDLKKEKAELKSTDIVILKNTPLELPRVAGVIVSEFQTPLSHLTILGQNRKIPICAKKLAFSDSLLRKWEGKLVKLSVKSDTFVLTQSESIQDLGPYRPRVNLRASLIEDSLIGVHKLGKHSNRYVGNKAGNFGKLYKLSRKHNFKTPEGAFAIPFYFYNEHILKSEVKDLINQVIKNENQDSLRTKLKRIRDLIKITPLDEKLLSEIENKMAKDTLFHRMRFRSSTNAEDAYGFSGAGLYASKTGILGSQEKSIEKAVKKVWASLWSYSAFVERVYFNMNQKNVYMGILVHRSFPNEAVNGVAITKNIYRQGSLGYVVNAQLGNENVVQPSKGTVNDQFICYPPIQSQLYVDKNVIDIITTGNLNGGKLVMTETEIANLAKQLEFIKRYFSARSIMRTDFTDFGIDVEFKLDGNNRQLYIKQARYYND
;
A
#
# COMPACT_ATOMS: atom_id res chain seq x y z
N MET A 1 -49.17 -0.61 -65.38
CA MET A 1 -50.28 -1.12 -66.22
C MET A 1 -51.44 -1.46 -65.29
N ARG A 2 -52.66 -0.96 -65.56
CA ARG A 2 -53.94 -1.22 -64.82
C ARG A 2 -53.97 -1.08 -63.27
N LEU A 3 -54.20 0.15 -62.81
CA LEU A 3 -55.41 0.63 -62.10
C LEU A 3 -56.33 -0.34 -61.28
N LEU A 4 -56.77 0.16 -60.10
CA LEU A 4 -58.00 -0.16 -59.31
C LEU A 4 -58.04 -1.54 -58.61
N PHE A 5 -58.75 -1.81 -57.49
CA PHE A 5 -59.70 -1.05 -56.61
C PHE A 5 -59.71 -1.76 -55.19
N ASN A 6 -60.46 -1.44 -54.11
CA ASN A 6 -61.52 -0.47 -53.80
C ASN A 6 -61.36 0.14 -52.37
N SER A 7 -62.33 -0.04 -51.44
CA SER A 7 -62.38 0.58 -50.09
C SER A 7 -63.19 -0.26 -49.06
N ASN A 8 -63.16 0.17 -47.78
CA ASN A 8 -63.87 -0.33 -46.59
C ASN A 8 -63.38 -1.70 -46.04
N ASP A 9 -63.04 -1.82 -44.75
CA ASP A 9 -63.99 -1.62 -43.65
C ASP A 9 -63.49 -0.80 -42.45
N ARG A 10 -64.41 -0.12 -41.76
CA ARG A 10 -64.14 0.68 -40.54
C ARG A 10 -64.87 0.11 -39.33
N ASN A 11 -64.24 -0.79 -38.55
CA ASN A 11 -64.75 -1.15 -37.20
C ASN A 11 -63.72 -1.91 -36.33
N LEU A 12 -62.49 -1.40 -36.16
CA LEU A 12 -61.57 -1.93 -35.13
C LEU A 12 -60.66 -0.88 -34.44
N VAL A 13 -61.00 0.40 -34.57
CA VAL A 13 -60.34 1.48 -33.83
C VAL A 13 -61.10 1.69 -32.53
N HIS A 14 -60.54 1.25 -31.40
CA HIS A 14 -60.60 1.92 -30.08
C HIS A 14 -59.94 1.10 -28.95
N LEU A 15 -59.76 -0.22 -29.09
CA LEU A 15 -59.24 -1.08 -28.01
C LEU A 15 -57.71 -1.25 -27.95
N LEU A 16 -56.97 -0.94 -29.03
CA LEU A 16 -55.51 -1.14 -29.09
C LEU A 16 -54.61 -0.07 -28.41
N PRO A 17 -54.94 1.23 -28.33
CA PRO A 17 -54.00 2.23 -27.79
C PRO A 17 -53.80 2.13 -26.27
N LEU A 18 -54.78 1.57 -25.54
CA LEU A 18 -54.71 1.47 -24.08
C LEU A 18 -53.71 0.38 -23.61
N VAL A 19 -53.54 -0.69 -24.38
CA VAL A 19 -52.67 -1.82 -24.00
C VAL A 19 -51.19 -1.49 -24.20
N LEU A 20 -50.83 -0.77 -25.27
CA LEU A 20 -49.44 -0.33 -25.48
C LEU A 20 -48.97 0.67 -24.42
N LEU A 21 -49.88 1.49 -23.88
CA LEU A 21 -49.57 2.45 -22.81
C LEU A 21 -49.23 1.78 -21.47
N PHE A 22 -49.72 0.56 -21.22
CA PHE A 22 -49.32 -0.24 -20.05
C PHE A 22 -48.06 -1.07 -20.26
N LEU A 23 -47.67 -1.39 -21.51
CA LEU A 23 -46.41 -2.09 -21.80
C LEU A 23 -45.17 -1.18 -21.78
N PHE A 24 -45.37 0.15 -21.77
CA PHE A 24 -44.34 1.12 -21.39
C PHE A 24 -44.40 1.50 -19.90
N ALA A 25 -44.99 0.65 -19.05
CA ALA A 25 -44.66 0.62 -17.62
C ALA A 25 -43.17 0.28 -17.46
N GLN A 26 -42.34 1.32 -17.44
CA GLN A 26 -40.89 1.22 -17.38
C GLN A 26 -40.45 0.29 -16.23
N CYS A 27 -39.47 -0.57 -16.48
CA CYS A 27 -38.67 -1.14 -15.40
C CYS A 27 -37.77 -0.05 -14.80
N THR A 28 -38.37 0.88 -14.05
CA THR A 28 -37.70 1.83 -13.16
C THR A 28 -37.07 1.06 -11.99
N ALA A 29 -35.97 0.37 -12.28
CA ALA A 29 -35.16 -0.36 -11.30
C ALA A 29 -34.94 0.52 -10.07
N GLN A 30 -35.41 0.07 -8.91
CA GLN A 30 -35.77 0.95 -7.79
C GLN A 30 -34.57 1.79 -7.31
N GLU A 31 -34.72 3.12 -7.34
CA GLU A 31 -33.63 4.08 -7.08
C GLU A 31 -33.21 4.14 -5.61
N SER A 32 -34.19 4.10 -4.71
CA SER A 32 -34.00 3.96 -3.27
C SER A 32 -35.18 3.25 -2.62
N LYS A 33 -34.95 2.67 -1.44
CA LYS A 33 -35.98 2.21 -0.50
C LYS A 33 -35.99 3.07 0.75
N ASN A 34 -37.15 3.23 1.39
CA ASN A 34 -37.25 3.88 2.71
C ASN A 34 -37.12 2.89 3.88
N THR A 35 -37.21 1.58 3.61
CA THR A 35 -37.03 0.47 4.57
C THR A 35 -36.34 -0.71 3.88
N LEU A 36 -35.57 -1.51 4.62
CA LEU A 36 -35.02 -2.79 4.15
C LEU A 36 -35.65 -3.92 4.96
N THR A 37 -36.52 -4.73 4.37
CA THR A 37 -37.31 -5.73 5.13
C THR A 37 -36.69 -7.13 5.16
N SER A 38 -35.62 -7.37 4.39
CA SER A 38 -34.98 -8.68 4.27
C SER A 38 -33.51 -8.61 3.90
N LYS A 39 -32.77 -9.72 4.08
CA LYS A 39 -31.37 -9.84 3.59
C LYS A 39 -31.27 -9.60 2.08
N GLN A 40 -32.25 -10.10 1.32
CA GLN A 40 -32.35 -9.88 -0.12
C GLN A 40 -32.51 -8.40 -0.49
N ASP A 41 -33.24 -7.61 0.32
CA ASP A 41 -33.33 -6.15 0.15
C ASP A 41 -31.97 -5.46 0.36
N PHE A 42 -31.23 -5.82 1.41
CA PHE A 42 -29.89 -5.26 1.61
C PHE A 42 -28.97 -5.62 0.44
N ASP A 43 -28.92 -6.91 0.07
CA ASP A 43 -27.99 -7.41 -0.93
C ASP A 43 -28.28 -6.82 -2.32
N HIS A 44 -29.55 -6.63 -2.71
CA HIS A 44 -29.95 -6.00 -3.98
C HIS A 44 -29.58 -4.50 -4.08
N PHE A 45 -29.52 -3.78 -2.95
CA PHE A 45 -29.14 -2.37 -2.92
C PHE A 45 -27.64 -2.17 -2.66
N SER A 46 -26.94 -3.23 -2.24
CA SER A 46 -25.55 -3.17 -1.79
C SER A 46 -24.54 -3.04 -2.94
N GLY A 47 -23.35 -2.58 -2.58
CA GLY A 47 -22.17 -2.55 -3.43
C GLY A 47 -20.88 -2.74 -2.63
N PRO A 48 -19.72 -2.39 -3.20
CA PRO A 48 -18.48 -2.32 -2.44
C PRO A 48 -18.55 -1.24 -1.34
N PRO A 49 -17.77 -1.40 -0.26
CA PRO A 49 -17.66 -0.41 0.82
C PRO A 49 -17.09 0.94 0.33
N LEU A 50 -17.06 1.93 1.24
CA LEU A 50 -16.47 3.24 0.97
C LEU A 50 -14.98 3.18 0.57
N THR A 51 -14.30 2.11 0.97
CA THR A 51 -12.87 1.83 0.77
C THR A 51 -12.60 0.31 0.86
N ASP A 52 -11.68 -0.22 0.05
CA ASP A 52 -11.19 -1.60 0.12
C ASP A 52 -10.27 -1.87 1.34
N LYS A 53 -10.42 -1.15 2.47
CA LYS A 53 -9.59 -1.29 3.70
C LYS A 53 -9.60 -2.71 4.25
N TYR A 54 -10.73 -3.40 4.10
CA TYR A 54 -11.00 -4.72 4.67
C TYR A 54 -11.60 -5.64 3.59
N GLY A 55 -11.31 -6.94 3.66
CA GLY A 55 -12.02 -7.94 2.86
C GLY A 55 -13.39 -8.27 3.45
N GLU A 56 -14.21 -9.01 2.69
CA GLU A 56 -15.49 -9.58 3.17
C GLU A 56 -16.55 -8.57 3.67
N ILE A 57 -16.59 -7.36 3.10
CA ILE A 57 -17.61 -6.33 3.39
C ILE A 57 -18.40 -5.97 2.13
N THR A 58 -19.72 -5.82 2.27
CA THR A 58 -20.61 -5.15 1.30
C THR A 58 -21.36 -4.00 1.98
N ALA A 59 -21.77 -2.97 1.23
CA ALA A 59 -22.32 -1.74 1.81
C ALA A 59 -23.52 -1.16 1.05
N VAL A 60 -24.53 -0.70 1.79
CA VAL A 60 -25.64 0.13 1.27
C VAL A 60 -25.40 1.58 1.68
N LYS A 61 -25.58 2.54 0.76
CA LYS A 61 -25.47 3.98 1.08
C LYS A 61 -26.79 4.51 1.62
N VAL A 62 -26.70 5.40 2.61
CA VAL A 62 -27.86 5.95 3.33
C VAL A 62 -27.84 7.47 3.30
N VAL A 63 -28.99 8.07 3.00
CA VAL A 63 -29.29 9.50 3.13
C VAL A 63 -30.49 9.68 4.04
N PHE A 64 -30.40 10.53 5.06
CA PHE A 64 -31.56 11.08 5.75
C PHE A 64 -31.75 12.53 5.31
N ASP A 65 -32.94 12.87 4.81
CA ASP A 65 -33.32 14.20 4.35
C ASP A 65 -33.97 14.99 5.51
N TYR A 66 -33.36 16.11 5.90
CA TYR A 66 -33.87 16.94 6.99
C TYR A 66 -35.16 17.69 6.65
N HIS A 67 -35.49 17.92 5.38
CA HIS A 67 -36.73 18.59 4.98
C HIS A 67 -37.90 17.61 4.99
N THR A 68 -37.76 16.45 4.35
CA THR A 68 -38.86 15.46 4.26
C THR A 68 -38.91 14.47 5.42
N LYS A 69 -37.89 14.45 6.28
CA LYS A 69 -37.68 13.47 7.38
C LYS A 69 -37.63 12.01 6.92
N LYS A 70 -37.33 11.77 5.63
CA LYS A 70 -37.23 10.43 5.05
C LYS A 70 -35.81 9.90 5.09
N LEU A 71 -35.68 8.62 5.42
CA LEU A 71 -34.46 7.85 5.21
C LEU A 71 -34.51 7.19 3.83
N HIS A 72 -33.39 7.16 3.12
CA HIS A 72 -33.25 6.56 1.79
C HIS A 72 -32.03 5.64 1.76
N TYR A 73 -32.27 4.34 1.57
CA TYR A 73 -31.29 3.34 1.21
C TYR A 73 -31.09 3.37 -0.31
N ILE A 74 -29.94 3.87 -0.76
CA ILE A 74 -29.62 4.11 -2.18
C ILE A 74 -29.26 2.78 -2.86
N ASN A 75 -29.79 2.56 -4.07
CA ASN A 75 -29.37 1.46 -4.92
C ASN A 75 -27.99 1.76 -5.56
N TYR A 76 -26.96 1.04 -5.12
CA TYR A 76 -25.59 1.21 -5.63
C TYR A 76 -25.48 1.03 -7.15
N HIS A 77 -26.32 0.17 -7.75
CA HIS A 77 -26.31 -0.10 -9.18
C HIS A 77 -26.83 1.08 -10.03
N ARG A 78 -27.49 2.08 -9.43
CA ARG A 78 -27.78 3.38 -10.07
C ARG A 78 -26.82 4.49 -9.63
N TYR A 79 -26.56 4.66 -8.34
CA TYR A 79 -25.80 5.79 -7.81
C TYR A 79 -24.62 5.33 -6.96
N LYS A 80 -23.42 5.78 -7.32
CA LYS A 80 -22.16 5.44 -6.65
C LYS A 80 -21.89 6.38 -5.47
N PHE A 81 -22.37 7.62 -5.54
CA PHE A 81 -22.19 8.67 -4.53
C PHE A 81 -23.52 9.26 -4.06
N HIS A 82 -23.58 9.67 -2.79
CA HIS A 82 -24.75 10.34 -2.20
C HIS A 82 -25.18 11.60 -2.96
N HIS A 83 -24.22 12.34 -3.52
CA HIS A 83 -24.42 13.55 -4.32
C HIS A 83 -25.19 13.30 -5.63
N GLU A 84 -24.89 12.19 -6.33
CA GLU A 84 -25.59 11.80 -7.57
C GLU A 84 -27.06 11.49 -7.27
N PHE A 85 -27.30 10.72 -6.20
CA PHE A 85 -28.65 10.40 -5.73
C PHE A 85 -29.42 11.65 -5.29
N VAL A 86 -28.81 12.55 -4.52
CA VAL A 86 -29.45 13.80 -4.07
C VAL A 86 -29.77 14.73 -5.24
N SER A 87 -28.93 14.78 -6.27
CA SER A 87 -29.23 15.51 -7.52
C SER A 87 -30.44 14.91 -8.24
N SER A 88 -30.53 13.58 -8.31
CA SER A 88 -31.70 12.86 -8.85
C SER A 88 -32.97 13.16 -8.03
N LEU A 89 -32.87 13.13 -6.69
CA LEU A 89 -33.96 13.40 -5.75
C LEU A 89 -34.48 14.84 -5.82
N LYS A 90 -33.61 15.81 -6.15
CA LYS A 90 -33.97 17.22 -6.37
C LYS A 90 -34.48 17.50 -7.80
N GLY A 91 -34.24 16.58 -8.75
CA GLY A 91 -34.59 16.76 -10.17
C GLY A 91 -33.66 17.69 -10.96
N TYR A 92 -32.53 18.12 -10.37
CA TYR A 92 -31.53 18.96 -11.03
C TYR A 92 -30.12 18.70 -10.44
N PRO A 93 -29.04 18.95 -11.21
CA PRO A 93 -27.67 18.83 -10.70
C PRO A 93 -27.44 19.77 -9.52
N VAL A 94 -27.18 19.22 -8.33
CA VAL A 94 -26.65 19.99 -7.19
C VAL A 94 -25.16 20.18 -7.43
N ASP A 95 -24.56 21.30 -7.01
CA ASP A 95 -23.11 21.46 -7.08
C ASP A 95 -22.40 20.53 -6.07
N LEU A 96 -21.27 19.94 -6.48
CA LEU A 96 -20.52 18.99 -5.68
C LEU A 96 -19.68 19.68 -4.59
N GLU A 97 -19.15 20.88 -4.82
CA GLU A 97 -18.39 21.60 -3.80
C GLU A 97 -19.34 22.08 -2.68
N TYR A 98 -20.46 22.71 -3.05
CA TYR A 98 -21.54 23.08 -2.15
C TYR A 98 -22.07 21.87 -1.35
N PHE A 99 -22.44 20.78 -2.03
CA PHE A 99 -22.97 19.57 -1.36
C PHE A 99 -22.00 19.05 -0.29
N ASN A 100 -20.70 19.03 -0.59
CA ASN A 100 -19.66 18.60 0.32
C ASN A 100 -19.43 19.58 1.48
N ALA A 101 -19.39 20.88 1.18
CA ALA A 101 -19.16 21.96 2.14
C ALA A 101 -20.34 22.14 3.12
N ILE A 102 -21.54 21.75 2.73
CA ILE A 102 -22.69 21.64 3.63
C ILE A 102 -22.65 20.31 4.40
N ASN A 103 -22.78 19.18 3.70
CA ASN A 103 -23.22 17.91 4.28
C ASN A 103 -22.10 17.06 4.94
N TYR A 104 -20.84 17.49 4.86
CA TYR A 104 -19.71 16.90 5.61
C TYR A 104 -19.03 17.90 6.57
N SER A 105 -19.68 19.00 6.92
CA SER A 105 -19.11 20.09 7.74
C SER A 105 -19.46 20.01 9.23
N ALA A 106 -18.71 20.71 10.08
CA ALA A 106 -19.03 20.85 11.50
C ALA A 106 -20.23 21.79 11.77
N SER A 107 -20.90 22.33 10.74
CA SER A 107 -22.07 23.21 10.91
C SER A 107 -23.31 22.38 11.24
N ARG A 108 -23.69 22.30 12.52
CA ARG A 108 -24.84 21.53 13.00
C ARG A 108 -26.13 21.90 12.27
N ASP A 109 -26.43 23.19 12.18
CA ASP A 109 -27.72 23.73 11.73
C ASP A 109 -27.83 23.93 10.21
N LYS A 110 -26.75 23.64 9.45
CA LYS A 110 -26.71 23.90 7.99
C LYS A 110 -26.91 22.67 7.11
N ARG A 111 -26.90 21.46 7.67
CA ARG A 111 -26.97 20.22 6.88
C ARG A 111 -28.37 20.03 6.29
N ASP A 112 -28.45 19.85 4.97
CA ASP A 112 -29.65 19.37 4.30
C ASP A 112 -29.84 17.86 4.53
N TYR A 113 -28.74 17.13 4.66
CA TYR A 113 -28.68 15.66 4.73
C TYR A 113 -27.74 15.14 5.80
N LEU A 114 -28.11 14.00 6.39
CA LEU A 114 -27.16 13.14 7.12
C LEU A 114 -26.80 11.94 6.24
N LEU A 115 -25.50 11.65 6.14
CA LEU A 115 -24.93 10.74 5.14
C LEU A 115 -24.14 9.63 5.82
N ALA A 116 -24.43 8.37 5.47
CA ALA A 116 -23.68 7.21 5.96
C ALA A 116 -23.59 6.09 4.92
N ASN A 117 -22.80 5.07 5.24
CA ASN A 117 -22.88 3.74 4.67
C ASN A 117 -23.34 2.78 5.79
N VAL A 118 -24.04 1.71 5.45
CA VAL A 118 -24.24 0.56 6.34
C VAL A 118 -23.49 -0.62 5.73
N ASN A 119 -22.41 -1.00 6.39
CA ASN A 119 -21.49 -2.05 5.99
C ASN A 119 -21.91 -3.38 6.64
N TYR A 120 -22.23 -4.41 5.86
CA TYR A 120 -22.33 -5.78 6.37
C TYR A 120 -20.93 -6.38 6.49
N ILE A 121 -20.54 -6.77 7.71
CA ILE A 121 -19.21 -7.30 8.02
C ILE A 121 -19.33 -8.81 8.22
N LYS A 122 -19.10 -9.58 7.15
CA LYS A 122 -19.34 -11.03 7.10
C LYS A 122 -18.55 -11.83 8.14
N SER A 123 -17.37 -11.36 8.56
CA SER A 123 -16.55 -12.00 9.60
C SER A 123 -17.11 -11.84 11.03
N LEU A 124 -18.10 -10.95 11.23
CA LEU A 124 -18.77 -10.70 12.50
C LEU A 124 -20.29 -10.99 12.46
N ASP A 125 -20.88 -11.12 11.27
CA ASP A 125 -22.35 -11.14 11.04
C ASP A 125 -23.07 -9.91 11.65
N LEU A 126 -22.41 -8.75 11.56
CA LEU A 126 -22.91 -7.45 12.05
C LEU A 126 -23.11 -6.45 10.91
N TYR A 127 -23.97 -5.46 11.17
CA TYR A 127 -24.23 -4.33 10.27
C TYR A 127 -23.70 -3.05 10.91
N ALA A 128 -22.66 -2.46 10.34
CA ALA A 128 -21.97 -1.31 10.90
C ALA A 128 -22.32 -0.01 10.13
N MET A 129 -22.91 0.96 10.82
CA MET A 129 -23.06 2.32 10.32
C MET A 129 -21.69 3.01 10.29
N GLU A 130 -21.23 3.40 9.10
CA GLU A 130 -19.94 4.08 8.88
C GLU A 130 -20.16 5.47 8.26
N LEU A 131 -19.63 6.51 8.91
CA LEU A 131 -19.50 7.84 8.33
C LEU A 131 -18.29 7.94 7.40
N SER A 132 -18.31 8.86 6.45
CA SER A 132 -17.08 9.21 5.72
C SER A 132 -16.05 9.78 6.71
N ALA A 133 -14.78 9.39 6.63
CA ALA A 133 -13.77 9.82 7.61
C ALA A 133 -13.58 11.34 7.70
N VAL A 134 -13.93 12.07 6.62
CA VAL A 134 -13.95 13.54 6.54
C VAL A 134 -15.17 14.20 7.21
N ASP A 135 -16.13 13.40 7.69
CA ASP A 135 -17.43 13.88 8.17
C ASP A 135 -17.38 14.32 9.64
N LEU A 136 -17.66 15.60 9.87
CA LEU A 136 -17.73 16.23 11.18
C LEU A 136 -19.16 16.26 11.73
N MET A 137 -19.91 15.17 11.55
CA MET A 137 -21.28 15.01 12.08
C MET A 137 -21.25 15.00 13.62
N HIS A 138 -22.18 15.74 14.24
CA HIS A 138 -22.35 15.83 15.69
C HIS A 138 -23.09 14.61 16.25
N ASN A 139 -22.87 14.30 17.53
CA ASN A 139 -23.33 13.03 18.13
C ASN A 139 -24.86 12.91 18.17
N ASP A 140 -25.59 14.02 18.34
CA ASP A 140 -27.05 14.07 18.27
C ASP A 140 -27.58 13.76 16.85
N GLN A 141 -26.84 14.19 15.83
CA GLN A 141 -27.13 13.91 14.43
C GLN A 141 -26.79 12.44 14.10
N ILE A 142 -25.69 11.91 14.63
CA ILE A 142 -25.32 10.49 14.52
C ILE A 142 -26.39 9.62 15.18
N GLU A 143 -26.81 9.94 16.41
CA GLU A 143 -27.85 9.25 17.17
C GLU A 143 -29.20 9.26 16.45
N LEU A 144 -29.60 10.42 15.88
CA LEU A 144 -30.81 10.52 15.06
C LEU A 144 -30.74 9.59 13.83
N LEU A 145 -29.65 9.63 13.07
CA LEU A 145 -29.48 8.80 11.89
C LEU A 145 -29.43 7.31 12.25
N TYR A 146 -28.71 6.95 13.32
CA TYR A 146 -28.63 5.59 13.85
C TYR A 146 -30.02 5.05 14.21
N LYS A 147 -30.80 5.79 15.01
CA LYS A 147 -32.16 5.41 15.42
C LYS A 147 -33.12 5.29 14.23
N MET A 148 -32.99 6.15 13.22
CA MET A 148 -33.76 6.07 11.99
C MET A 148 -33.40 4.83 11.15
N ILE A 149 -32.11 4.49 11.04
CA ILE A 149 -31.67 3.25 10.37
C ILE A 149 -32.21 2.02 11.12
N ALA A 150 -31.95 1.91 12.43
CA ALA A 150 -32.36 0.77 13.26
C ALA A 150 -33.87 0.50 13.19
N LYS A 151 -34.70 1.56 13.18
CA LYS A 151 -36.16 1.45 13.07
C LYS A 151 -36.66 1.02 11.67
N THR A 152 -35.84 1.09 10.63
CA THR A 152 -36.26 0.90 9.22
C THR A 152 -35.58 -0.28 8.53
N CYS A 153 -34.78 -1.08 9.25
CA CYS A 153 -34.12 -2.27 8.71
C CYS A 153 -34.42 -3.54 9.52
N TYR A 154 -34.41 -4.69 8.85
CA TYR A 154 -34.55 -6.01 9.49
C TYR A 154 -33.39 -6.41 10.42
N PHE A 155 -32.32 -5.60 10.46
CA PHE A 155 -31.11 -5.83 11.26
C PHE A 155 -30.92 -4.79 12.38
N GLY A 156 -31.97 -4.09 12.81
CA GLY A 156 -31.88 -3.05 13.85
C GLY A 156 -31.16 -3.52 15.12
N ASP A 157 -31.44 -4.73 15.58
CA ASP A 157 -30.83 -5.34 16.77
C ASP A 157 -29.37 -5.83 16.54
N LYS A 158 -28.92 -5.87 15.28
CA LYS A 158 -27.55 -6.18 14.84
C LYS A 158 -26.81 -4.95 14.29
N LEU A 159 -27.40 -3.76 14.41
CA LEU A 159 -26.76 -2.52 14.04
C LEU A 159 -25.69 -2.17 15.09
N VAL A 160 -24.56 -1.65 14.63
CA VAL A 160 -23.49 -1.06 15.45
C VAL A 160 -22.96 0.20 14.77
N PHE A 161 -22.30 1.10 15.49
CA PHE A 161 -21.65 2.29 14.92
C PHE A 161 -20.14 2.10 14.81
N LEU A 162 -19.56 2.28 13.61
CA LEU A 162 -18.13 2.11 13.37
C LEU A 162 -17.36 3.41 13.61
N MET A 163 -16.53 3.42 14.65
CA MET A 163 -15.65 4.55 15.00
C MET A 163 -14.39 4.55 14.11
N ASN A 164 -14.58 4.80 12.81
CA ASN A 164 -13.53 4.60 11.80
C ASN A 164 -12.37 5.61 11.84
N ASN A 165 -12.43 6.68 12.63
CA ASN A 165 -11.44 7.76 12.59
C ASN A 165 -11.05 8.26 13.99
N ALA A 166 -9.95 9.02 14.06
CA ALA A 166 -9.39 9.49 15.33
C ALA A 166 -10.38 10.31 16.18
N ARG A 167 -11.18 11.21 15.57
CA ARG A 167 -12.21 12.00 16.27
C ARG A 167 -13.23 11.10 16.98
N LEU A 168 -13.76 10.09 16.27
CA LEU A 168 -14.76 9.18 16.85
C LEU A 168 -14.14 8.30 17.94
N ASN A 169 -12.92 7.79 17.76
CA ASN A 169 -12.24 7.00 18.79
C ASN A 169 -11.81 7.81 20.02
N ALA A 170 -11.63 9.14 19.89
CA ALA A 170 -11.37 10.03 21.01
C ALA A 170 -12.63 10.30 21.86
N ASP A 171 -13.82 10.06 21.31
CA ASP A 171 -15.14 10.32 21.92
C ASP A 171 -15.89 9.02 22.27
N HIS A 172 -15.15 7.91 22.36
CA HIS A 172 -15.63 6.55 22.60
C HIS A 172 -16.60 6.49 23.79
N GLU A 173 -16.21 7.08 24.93
CA GLU A 173 -17.00 7.06 26.16
C GLU A 173 -18.37 7.71 26.02
N ASN A 174 -18.56 8.64 25.07
CA ASN A 174 -19.86 9.27 24.85
C ASN A 174 -20.68 8.53 23.79
N LEU A 175 -20.03 7.98 22.75
CA LEU A 175 -20.69 7.23 21.69
C LEU A 175 -21.22 5.87 22.17
N GLU A 176 -20.47 5.14 23.01
CA GLU A 176 -20.89 3.83 23.55
C GLU A 176 -22.16 3.91 24.43
N LYS A 177 -22.44 5.09 25.01
CA LYS A 177 -23.63 5.35 25.82
C LYS A 177 -24.90 5.56 24.99
N LEU A 178 -24.77 5.80 23.68
CA LEU A 178 -25.90 6.09 22.77
C LEU A 178 -26.33 4.86 21.97
N PHE A 179 -25.38 3.99 21.62
CA PHE A 179 -25.60 2.79 20.81
C PHE A 179 -24.38 1.84 20.90
N PRO A 180 -24.54 0.54 20.56
CA PRO A 180 -23.42 -0.38 20.37
C PRO A 180 -22.39 0.17 19.37
N VAL A 181 -21.11 0.17 19.77
CA VAL A 181 -19.99 0.64 18.95
C VAL A 181 -19.08 -0.51 18.49
N LEU A 182 -18.33 -0.26 17.42
CA LEU A 182 -17.33 -1.16 16.86
C LEU A 182 -16.09 -0.36 16.45
N THR A 183 -14.88 -0.89 16.69
CA THR A 183 -13.63 -0.25 16.26
C THR A 183 -13.04 -0.89 14.99
N PRO A 184 -12.21 -0.16 14.22
CA PRO A 184 -11.34 -0.73 13.18
C PRO A 184 -10.55 -1.96 13.63
N THR A 185 -10.04 -1.94 14.86
CA THR A 185 -9.22 -3.01 15.43
C THR A 185 -10.02 -4.30 15.65
N ASP A 186 -11.30 -4.20 16.02
CA ASP A 186 -12.20 -5.36 16.15
C ASP A 186 -12.48 -6.04 14.80
N ILE A 187 -12.68 -5.24 13.75
CA ILE A 187 -12.82 -5.73 12.37
C ILE A 187 -11.53 -6.46 11.97
N TYR A 188 -10.39 -5.78 12.08
CA TYR A 188 -9.08 -6.30 11.68
C TYR A 188 -8.72 -7.60 12.43
N ALA A 189 -9.03 -7.68 13.72
CA ALA A 189 -8.82 -8.88 14.53
C ALA A 189 -9.63 -10.08 14.02
N ASN A 190 -10.85 -9.87 13.53
CA ASN A 190 -11.78 -10.93 13.15
C ASN A 190 -11.77 -11.32 11.65
N LEU A 191 -11.25 -10.47 10.75
CA LEU A 191 -11.12 -10.77 9.31
C LEU A 191 -10.55 -12.16 9.02
N THR A 192 -11.13 -12.92 8.08
CA THR A 192 -10.63 -14.25 7.71
C THR A 192 -9.73 -14.22 6.47
N TYR A 193 -9.97 -13.26 5.58
CA TYR A 193 -9.27 -13.05 4.30
C TYR A 193 -8.70 -11.63 4.17
N GLN A 194 -7.58 -11.50 3.45
CA GLN A 194 -6.97 -10.23 3.08
C GLN A 194 -6.42 -10.27 1.64
N PRO A 195 -6.83 -9.35 0.74
CA PRO A 195 -6.16 -9.17 -0.55
C PRO A 195 -4.80 -8.50 -0.34
N ILE A 196 -3.75 -9.01 -0.99
CA ILE A 196 -2.40 -8.42 -0.92
C ILE A 196 -1.94 -7.94 -2.31
N SER A 197 -2.20 -8.72 -3.35
CA SER A 197 -1.92 -8.38 -4.74
C SER A 197 -2.96 -9.00 -5.67
N LYS A 198 -3.84 -8.15 -6.22
CA LYS A 198 -5.12 -8.53 -6.88
C LYS A 198 -4.94 -8.90 -8.36
N TYR A 199 -4.07 -9.88 -8.61
CA TYR A 199 -3.75 -10.41 -9.95
C TYR A 199 -4.30 -11.83 -10.15
N GLU A 200 -4.00 -12.42 -11.31
CA GLU A 200 -4.36 -13.81 -11.67
C GLU A 200 -3.13 -14.54 -12.24
N ALA A 201 -2.99 -15.83 -11.97
CA ALA A 201 -1.92 -16.66 -12.53
C ALA A 201 -2.31 -18.14 -12.59
N TYR A 202 -1.66 -18.89 -13.47
CA TYR A 202 -1.78 -20.35 -13.55
C TYR A 202 -0.58 -21.03 -12.85
N GLY A 203 -0.81 -22.13 -12.15
CA GLY A 203 0.26 -22.91 -11.53
C GLY A 203 -0.21 -24.11 -10.72
N HIS A 204 0.74 -24.88 -10.20
CA HIS A 204 0.49 -26.07 -9.39
C HIS A 204 0.45 -25.73 -7.90
N ILE A 205 -0.59 -26.12 -7.18
CA ILE A 205 -0.68 -25.87 -5.73
C ILE A 205 0.33 -26.75 -4.98
N ARG A 206 1.15 -26.11 -4.12
CA ARG A 206 2.04 -26.79 -3.17
C ARG A 206 1.86 -26.23 -1.76
N PHE A 207 1.69 -27.09 -0.76
CA PHE A 207 1.90 -26.70 0.63
C PHE A 207 3.40 -26.78 0.94
N VAL A 208 3.92 -25.79 1.68
CA VAL A 208 5.35 -25.68 2.02
C VAL A 208 5.48 -25.41 3.53
N GLU A 209 6.04 -26.36 4.29
CA GLU A 209 6.21 -26.26 5.75
C GLU A 209 7.41 -25.38 6.12
N ASP A 210 8.58 -25.68 5.53
CA ASP A 210 9.84 -24.96 5.75
C ASP A 210 10.40 -24.45 4.42
N LEU A 211 9.88 -23.28 4.03
CA LEU A 211 10.33 -22.52 2.87
C LEU A 211 11.85 -22.20 2.87
N LYS A 212 12.61 -22.40 3.96
CA LYS A 212 14.09 -22.26 3.91
C LYS A 212 14.76 -23.50 3.33
N LYS A 213 14.20 -24.69 3.57
CA LYS A 213 14.68 -25.98 3.03
C LYS A 213 14.16 -26.16 1.60
N GLU A 214 12.85 -26.07 1.44
CA GLU A 214 12.13 -26.40 0.19
C GLU A 214 12.36 -25.39 -0.95
N LYS A 215 13.02 -24.24 -0.70
CA LYS A 215 13.28 -23.18 -1.70
C LYS A 215 14.09 -23.61 -2.92
N ALA A 216 14.69 -24.80 -2.92
CA ALA A 216 15.41 -25.35 -4.06
C ALA A 216 14.47 -26.09 -5.03
N GLU A 217 13.35 -26.62 -4.56
CA GLU A 217 12.42 -27.48 -5.31
C GLU A 217 11.30 -26.67 -5.99
N LEU A 218 11.03 -25.47 -5.48
CA LEU A 218 9.99 -24.56 -5.98
C LEU A 218 10.31 -23.99 -7.38
N LYS A 219 9.34 -24.11 -8.27
CA LYS A 219 9.35 -23.66 -9.66
C LYS A 219 8.60 -22.34 -9.81
N SER A 220 8.92 -21.59 -10.87
CA SER A 220 8.18 -20.37 -11.24
C SER A 220 6.72 -20.59 -11.62
N THR A 221 6.30 -21.86 -11.75
CA THR A 221 4.95 -22.32 -12.10
C THR A 221 4.20 -22.95 -10.92
N ASP A 222 4.73 -22.84 -9.70
CA ASP A 222 4.03 -23.27 -8.48
C ASP A 222 3.24 -22.11 -7.86
N ILE A 223 2.14 -22.42 -7.18
CA ILE A 223 1.37 -21.51 -6.32
C ILE A 223 1.50 -22.07 -4.90
N VAL A 224 2.21 -21.34 -4.03
CA VAL A 224 2.59 -21.87 -2.71
C VAL A 224 1.62 -21.45 -1.61
N ILE A 225 1.22 -22.42 -0.79
CA ILE A 225 0.42 -22.22 0.43
C ILE A 225 1.38 -22.26 1.62
N LEU A 226 1.47 -21.14 2.35
CA LEU A 226 2.46 -20.89 3.39
C LEU A 226 1.82 -20.76 4.77
N LYS A 227 2.45 -21.38 5.77
CA LYS A 227 2.06 -21.33 7.18
C LYS A 227 2.44 -20.02 7.87
N ASN A 228 3.55 -19.40 7.46
CA ASN A 228 4.07 -18.16 8.02
C ASN A 228 4.52 -17.21 6.89
N THR A 229 4.70 -15.94 7.24
CA THR A 229 5.17 -14.88 6.33
C THR A 229 6.57 -15.19 5.77
N PRO A 230 6.75 -15.26 4.44
CA PRO A 230 8.06 -15.48 3.84
C PRO A 230 8.98 -14.26 4.04
N LEU A 231 10.20 -14.49 4.56
CA LEU A 231 11.22 -13.43 4.68
C LEU A 231 11.64 -12.86 3.31
N GLU A 232 11.51 -13.66 2.26
CA GLU A 232 11.84 -13.35 0.87
C GLU A 232 10.84 -14.06 -0.04
N LEU A 233 10.13 -13.33 -0.90
CA LEU A 233 9.17 -13.90 -1.86
C LEU A 233 9.88 -14.85 -2.85
N PRO A 234 9.60 -16.17 -2.85
CA PRO A 234 10.24 -17.14 -3.77
C PRO A 234 9.85 -16.86 -5.23
N ARG A 235 10.55 -17.48 -6.20
CA ARG A 235 10.20 -17.38 -7.63
C ARG A 235 9.06 -18.36 -7.92
N VAL A 236 7.82 -17.90 -7.74
CA VAL A 236 6.56 -18.67 -7.85
C VAL A 236 5.51 -17.88 -8.64
N ALA A 237 4.46 -18.55 -9.11
CA ALA A 237 3.33 -17.95 -9.84
C ALA A 237 2.32 -17.27 -8.91
N GLY A 238 2.22 -17.68 -7.65
CA GLY A 238 1.33 -17.07 -6.66
C GLY A 238 1.61 -17.51 -5.22
N VAL A 239 1.02 -16.82 -4.24
CA VAL A 239 1.18 -17.13 -2.81
C VAL A 239 -0.15 -16.98 -2.06
N ILE A 240 -0.51 -17.99 -1.27
CA ILE A 240 -1.54 -17.89 -0.24
C ILE A 240 -0.84 -18.05 1.12
N VAL A 241 -0.95 -17.08 2.01
CA VAL A 241 -0.26 -17.09 3.32
C VAL A 241 -1.27 -17.14 4.48
N SER A 242 -0.93 -17.85 5.55
CA SER A 242 -1.82 -18.02 6.73
C SER A 242 -1.75 -16.85 7.73
N GLU A 243 -0.77 -15.96 7.58
CA GLU A 243 -0.55 -14.76 8.39
C GLU A 243 -0.91 -13.50 7.58
N PHE A 244 -1.71 -12.61 8.18
CA PHE A 244 -2.05 -11.32 7.59
C PHE A 244 -0.81 -10.42 7.48
N GLN A 245 -0.78 -9.60 6.43
CA GLN A 245 0.34 -8.71 6.14
C GLN A 245 0.00 -7.27 6.51
N THR A 246 1.00 -6.52 6.95
CA THR A 246 0.86 -5.07 7.02
C THR A 246 0.83 -4.52 5.58
N PRO A 247 0.02 -3.49 5.26
CA PRO A 247 -0.20 -3.03 3.88
C PRO A 247 1.09 -2.64 3.16
N LEU A 248 2.07 -2.14 3.90
CA LEU A 248 3.36 -1.65 3.41
C LEU A 248 4.50 -2.66 3.70
N SER A 249 4.17 -3.93 3.92
CA SER A 249 5.15 -5.01 4.10
C SER A 249 5.98 -5.23 2.84
N HIS A 250 7.16 -5.84 3.00
CA HIS A 250 7.96 -6.29 1.86
C HIS A 250 7.22 -7.31 0.97
N LEU A 251 6.33 -8.14 1.54
CA LEU A 251 5.56 -9.11 0.75
C LEU A 251 4.55 -8.41 -0.15
N THR A 252 3.82 -7.42 0.37
CA THR A 252 2.87 -6.62 -0.41
C THR A 252 3.58 -5.87 -1.53
N ILE A 253 4.66 -5.15 -1.20
CA ILE A 253 5.41 -4.36 -2.18
C ILE A 253 5.99 -5.25 -3.29
N LEU A 254 6.61 -6.39 -2.97
CA LEU A 254 7.17 -7.30 -3.97
C LEU A 254 6.08 -8.01 -4.79
N GLY A 255 4.93 -8.37 -4.19
CA GLY A 255 3.80 -8.94 -4.92
C GLY A 255 3.27 -8.02 -6.01
N GLN A 256 3.01 -6.76 -5.66
CA GLN A 256 2.54 -5.73 -6.60
C GLN A 256 3.57 -5.46 -7.70
N ASN A 257 4.85 -5.24 -7.35
CA ASN A 257 5.91 -4.98 -8.35
C ASN A 257 6.06 -6.15 -9.34
N ARG A 258 5.93 -7.41 -8.87
CA ARG A 258 6.02 -8.59 -9.75
C ARG A 258 4.76 -8.85 -10.59
N LYS A 259 3.61 -8.35 -10.13
CA LYS A 259 2.26 -8.59 -10.68
C LYS A 259 1.83 -10.07 -10.62
N ILE A 260 1.94 -10.67 -9.43
CA ILE A 260 1.47 -12.05 -9.16
C ILE A 260 0.35 -12.06 -8.10
N PRO A 261 -0.61 -13.00 -8.15
CA PRO A 261 -1.63 -13.15 -7.12
C PRO A 261 -1.02 -13.45 -5.75
N ILE A 262 -1.32 -12.60 -4.76
CA ILE A 262 -1.02 -12.84 -3.35
C ILE A 262 -2.25 -12.50 -2.49
N CYS A 263 -2.61 -13.38 -1.56
CA CYS A 263 -3.59 -13.12 -0.52
C CYS A 263 -3.20 -13.78 0.81
N ALA A 264 -3.75 -13.28 1.91
CA ALA A 264 -3.76 -14.02 3.17
C ALA A 264 -5.14 -14.62 3.43
N LYS A 265 -5.16 -15.83 3.98
CA LYS A 265 -6.37 -16.46 4.52
C LYS A 265 -5.98 -17.17 5.82
N LYS A 266 -6.60 -16.81 6.94
CA LYS A 266 -6.36 -17.48 8.22
C LYS A 266 -6.59 -18.99 8.07
N LEU A 267 -5.70 -19.78 8.68
CA LEU A 267 -5.72 -21.24 8.64
C LEU A 267 -5.59 -21.89 7.24
N ALA A 268 -5.22 -21.15 6.19
CA ALA A 268 -5.08 -21.70 4.82
C ALA A 268 -4.22 -22.97 4.73
N PHE A 269 -3.15 -23.04 5.52
CA PHE A 269 -2.25 -24.19 5.55
C PHE A 269 -2.88 -25.48 6.13
N SER A 270 -3.90 -25.34 6.97
CA SER A 270 -4.64 -26.44 7.61
C SER A 270 -6.02 -26.68 7.00
N ASP A 271 -6.41 -25.88 6.00
CA ASP A 271 -7.72 -25.93 5.35
C ASP A 271 -7.88 -27.19 4.49
N SER A 272 -8.83 -28.05 4.86
CA SER A 272 -9.10 -29.34 4.20
C SER A 272 -9.77 -29.20 2.83
N LEU A 273 -10.36 -28.04 2.50
CA LEU A 273 -10.85 -27.72 1.17
C LEU A 273 -9.72 -27.22 0.26
N LEU A 274 -8.76 -26.46 0.81
CA LEU A 274 -7.54 -26.09 0.07
C LEU A 274 -6.65 -27.30 -0.21
N ARG A 275 -6.53 -28.26 0.73
CA ARG A 275 -5.75 -29.49 0.51
C ARG A 275 -6.29 -30.38 -0.61
N LYS A 276 -7.58 -30.29 -0.97
CA LYS A 276 -8.14 -30.96 -2.16
C LYS A 276 -7.60 -30.43 -3.50
N TRP A 277 -6.82 -29.35 -3.48
CA TRP A 277 -6.13 -28.79 -4.65
C TRP A 277 -4.64 -29.14 -4.72
N GLU A 278 -4.06 -29.77 -3.70
CA GLU A 278 -2.63 -30.10 -3.65
C GLU A 278 -2.18 -30.90 -4.88
N GLY A 279 -1.06 -30.48 -5.50
CA GLY A 279 -0.54 -31.02 -6.75
C GLY A 279 -1.30 -30.64 -8.02
N LYS A 280 -2.53 -30.13 -7.94
CA LYS A 280 -3.34 -29.79 -9.13
C LYS A 280 -2.89 -28.49 -9.77
N LEU A 281 -2.97 -28.47 -11.10
CA LEU A 281 -2.85 -27.27 -11.91
C LEU A 281 -4.16 -26.46 -11.84
N VAL A 282 -4.05 -25.20 -11.45
CA VAL A 282 -5.17 -24.28 -11.25
C VAL A 282 -4.87 -22.89 -11.83
N LYS A 283 -5.92 -22.13 -12.11
CA LYS A 283 -5.87 -20.68 -12.13
C LYS A 283 -6.23 -20.15 -10.73
N LEU A 284 -5.32 -19.39 -10.13
CA LEU A 284 -5.59 -18.58 -8.95
C LEU A 284 -5.97 -17.16 -9.40
N SER A 285 -7.04 -16.63 -8.84
CA SER A 285 -7.49 -15.25 -9.03
C SER A 285 -7.78 -14.59 -7.69
N VAL A 286 -7.14 -13.44 -7.40
CA VAL A 286 -7.27 -12.71 -6.13
C VAL A 286 -8.17 -11.49 -6.32
N LYS A 287 -9.29 -11.42 -5.60
CA LYS A 287 -10.26 -10.31 -5.59
C LYS A 287 -10.21 -9.57 -4.24
N SER A 288 -10.95 -8.46 -4.10
CA SER A 288 -10.94 -7.63 -2.87
C SER A 288 -11.50 -8.36 -1.63
N ASP A 289 -12.47 -9.25 -1.84
CA ASP A 289 -13.27 -9.93 -0.82
C ASP A 289 -12.99 -11.42 -0.71
N THR A 290 -12.49 -12.04 -1.78
CA THR A 290 -12.21 -13.48 -1.86
C THR A 290 -11.09 -13.80 -2.85
N PHE A 291 -10.67 -15.06 -2.92
CA PHE A 291 -9.87 -15.61 -4.00
C PHE A 291 -10.57 -16.83 -4.60
N VAL A 292 -10.36 -17.06 -5.89
CA VAL A 292 -10.95 -18.17 -6.65
C VAL A 292 -9.84 -19.09 -7.13
N LEU A 293 -10.03 -20.40 -6.91
CA LEU A 293 -9.27 -21.47 -7.56
C LEU A 293 -10.20 -22.16 -8.57
N THR A 294 -9.76 -22.25 -9.83
CA THR A 294 -10.41 -23.07 -10.86
C THR A 294 -9.38 -24.04 -11.46
N GLN A 295 -9.79 -25.28 -11.74
CA GLN A 295 -8.91 -26.27 -12.37
C GLN A 295 -8.52 -25.80 -13.78
N SER A 296 -7.27 -26.08 -14.19
CA SER A 296 -6.80 -25.82 -15.55
C SER A 296 -6.03 -27.02 -16.10
N GLU A 297 -6.13 -27.24 -17.41
CA GLU A 297 -5.41 -28.28 -18.15
C GLU A 297 -4.03 -27.80 -18.63
N SER A 298 -3.82 -26.48 -18.70
CA SER A 298 -2.59 -25.86 -19.19
C SER A 298 -2.15 -24.65 -18.35
N ILE A 299 -0.85 -24.37 -18.36
CA ILE A 299 -0.28 -23.13 -17.82
C ILE A 299 -0.30 -22.09 -18.94
N GLN A 300 -0.88 -20.93 -18.65
CA GLN A 300 -0.79 -19.74 -19.50
C GLN A 300 0.04 -18.69 -18.76
N ASP A 301 1.02 -18.07 -19.42
CA ASP A 301 1.75 -16.95 -18.83
C ASP A 301 0.91 -15.68 -18.93
N LEU A 302 0.27 -15.31 -17.82
CA LEU A 302 -0.45 -14.03 -17.67
C LEU A 302 0.49 -12.89 -17.22
N GLY A 303 1.80 -13.15 -17.10
CA GLY A 303 2.77 -12.17 -16.66
C GLY A 303 2.92 -11.01 -17.64
N PRO A 304 3.15 -9.78 -17.16
CA PRO A 304 3.46 -8.65 -18.04
C PRO A 304 4.73 -8.92 -18.84
N TYR A 305 4.77 -8.47 -20.10
CA TYR A 305 6.00 -8.42 -20.87
C TYR A 305 7.01 -7.49 -20.20
N ARG A 306 8.23 -8.00 -19.94
CA ARG A 306 9.30 -7.27 -19.24
C ARG A 306 10.41 -6.93 -20.24
N PRO A 307 10.45 -5.72 -20.82
CA PRO A 307 11.50 -5.32 -21.76
C PRO A 307 12.87 -5.27 -21.06
N ARG A 308 13.95 -5.48 -21.82
CA ARG A 308 15.30 -5.57 -21.25
C ARG A 308 15.77 -4.22 -20.69
N VAL A 309 15.95 -4.14 -19.37
CA VAL A 309 16.36 -2.92 -18.68
C VAL A 309 17.87 -2.74 -18.75
N ASN A 310 18.33 -1.75 -19.52
CA ASN A 310 19.76 -1.40 -19.61
C ASN A 310 20.13 -0.34 -18.54
N LEU A 311 20.83 -0.79 -17.50
CA LEU A 311 21.30 0.06 -16.41
C LEU A 311 22.39 1.03 -16.89
N ARG A 312 22.32 2.28 -16.40
CA ARG A 312 23.31 3.34 -16.66
C ARG A 312 24.16 3.58 -15.42
N ALA A 313 25.45 3.86 -15.61
CA ALA A 313 26.39 4.19 -14.54
C ALA A 313 27.43 5.20 -15.05
N SER A 314 28.02 5.94 -14.11
CA SER A 314 29.26 6.71 -14.26
C SER A 314 30.25 6.20 -13.21
N LEU A 315 31.52 6.16 -13.59
CA LEU A 315 32.66 5.78 -12.74
C LEU A 315 33.71 6.92 -12.67
N ILE A 316 33.31 8.15 -13.02
CA ILE A 316 34.18 9.33 -13.04
C ILE A 316 34.36 9.88 -11.62
N GLU A 317 33.35 9.72 -10.77
CA GLU A 317 33.29 10.29 -9.43
C GLU A 317 34.11 9.46 -8.44
N ASP A 318 35.37 9.87 -8.24
CA ASP A 318 36.45 9.16 -7.54
C ASP A 318 36.60 9.49 -6.03
N SER A 319 35.64 10.21 -5.45
CA SER A 319 35.78 10.86 -4.14
C SER A 319 34.47 10.91 -3.35
N LEU A 320 34.54 11.07 -2.02
CA LEU A 320 33.36 11.04 -1.14
C LEU A 320 32.45 12.27 -1.32
N ILE A 321 31.19 12.04 -1.72
CA ILE A 321 30.26 13.11 -2.09
C ILE A 321 29.35 13.49 -0.92
N GLY A 322 29.57 14.67 -0.34
CA GLY A 322 28.67 15.23 0.68
C GLY A 322 27.26 15.51 0.14
N VAL A 323 26.21 15.22 0.94
CA VAL A 323 24.80 15.22 0.49
C VAL A 323 24.36 16.49 -0.25
N HIS A 324 24.86 17.67 0.15
CA HIS A 324 24.50 18.95 -0.48
C HIS A 324 24.86 19.02 -1.98
N LYS A 325 25.94 18.32 -2.40
CA LYS A 325 26.38 18.26 -3.80
C LYS A 325 25.51 17.35 -4.68
N LEU A 326 24.69 16.48 -4.09
CA LEU A 326 23.87 15.52 -4.84
C LEU A 326 22.76 16.24 -5.63
N GLY A 327 22.80 16.14 -6.96
CA GLY A 327 21.93 16.84 -7.91
C GLY A 327 21.02 15.93 -8.72
N LYS A 328 20.42 16.49 -9.79
CA LYS A 328 19.41 15.83 -10.66
C LYS A 328 19.86 14.47 -11.22
N HIS A 329 21.16 14.28 -11.41
CA HIS A 329 21.74 13.11 -12.10
C HIS A 329 22.65 12.25 -11.24
N SER A 330 22.75 12.51 -9.93
CA SER A 330 23.67 11.78 -9.04
C SER A 330 23.34 10.31 -8.87
N ASN A 331 22.12 9.88 -9.19
CA ASN A 331 21.78 8.46 -9.24
C ASN A 331 22.60 7.65 -10.26
N ARG A 332 23.21 8.31 -11.25
CA ARG A 332 24.14 7.70 -12.21
C ARG A 332 25.47 7.26 -11.57
N TYR A 333 25.88 7.84 -10.44
CA TYR A 333 27.19 7.57 -9.82
C TYR A 333 27.13 7.16 -8.34
N VAL A 334 26.06 7.45 -7.61
CA VAL A 334 25.83 6.95 -6.23
C VAL A 334 24.54 6.14 -6.09
N GLY A 335 23.82 5.86 -7.17
CA GLY A 335 22.58 5.07 -7.15
C GLY A 335 21.35 5.83 -6.66
N ASN A 336 20.18 5.23 -6.86
CA ASN A 336 18.90 5.94 -6.71
C ASN A 336 18.58 6.34 -5.26
N LYS A 337 18.92 5.51 -4.27
CA LYS A 337 18.67 5.82 -2.84
C LYS A 337 19.43 7.08 -2.38
N ALA A 338 20.71 7.19 -2.68
CA ALA A 338 21.52 8.38 -2.40
C ALA A 338 21.07 9.59 -3.24
N GLY A 339 20.78 9.38 -4.52
CA GLY A 339 20.26 10.44 -5.39
C GLY A 339 18.92 11.03 -4.90
N ASN A 340 18.02 10.18 -4.39
CA ASN A 340 16.75 10.62 -3.79
C ASN A 340 16.95 11.27 -2.42
N PHE A 341 17.90 10.79 -1.61
CA PHE A 341 18.27 11.44 -0.34
C PHE A 341 18.80 12.87 -0.56
N GLY A 342 19.56 13.10 -1.63
CA GLY A 342 19.98 14.45 -2.06
C GLY A 342 18.81 15.39 -2.42
N LYS A 343 17.69 14.84 -2.91
CA LYS A 343 16.43 15.59 -3.13
C LYS A 343 15.75 15.92 -1.79
N LEU A 344 15.62 14.93 -0.91
CA LEU A 344 15.03 15.10 0.42
C LEU A 344 15.80 16.13 1.27
N TYR A 345 17.12 16.10 1.28
CA TYR A 345 17.97 17.07 1.99
C TYR A 345 17.74 18.53 1.54
N LYS A 346 17.32 18.72 0.28
CA LYS A 346 16.98 20.05 -0.28
C LYS A 346 15.55 20.47 0.06
N LEU A 347 14.66 19.52 0.38
CA LEU A 347 13.31 19.74 0.88
C LEU A 347 13.28 20.00 2.39
N SER A 348 14.05 19.27 3.20
CA SER A 348 14.16 19.48 4.66
C SER A 348 14.73 20.84 5.05
N ARG A 349 15.36 21.56 4.12
CA ARG A 349 15.79 22.97 4.30
C ARG A 349 14.67 24.00 4.03
N LYS A 350 13.45 23.56 3.69
CA LYS A 350 12.30 24.40 3.32
C LYS A 350 10.98 23.99 4.00
N HIS A 351 10.97 22.84 4.68
CA HIS A 351 9.77 22.13 5.12
C HIS A 351 10.01 21.50 6.51
N ASN A 352 8.94 21.17 7.24
CA ASN A 352 9.01 20.82 8.67
C ASN A 352 9.35 19.33 8.92
N PHE A 353 10.50 18.91 8.40
CA PHE A 353 11.14 17.62 8.70
C PHE A 353 12.65 17.73 8.53
N LYS A 354 13.39 16.83 9.18
CA LYS A 354 14.84 16.68 8.97
C LYS A 354 15.17 15.47 8.09
N THR A 355 16.33 15.49 7.44
CA THR A 355 16.99 14.27 6.95
C THR A 355 18.11 13.89 7.90
N PRO A 356 18.41 12.58 8.07
CA PRO A 356 19.55 12.10 8.86
C PRO A 356 20.86 12.88 8.64
N GLU A 357 21.46 13.31 9.74
CA GLU A 357 22.72 14.06 9.84
C GLU A 357 23.95 13.24 9.42
N GLY A 358 25.11 13.90 9.33
CA GLY A 358 26.40 13.31 8.94
C GLY A 358 26.45 12.78 7.49
N ALA A 359 25.51 13.16 6.62
CA ALA A 359 25.25 12.43 5.39
C ALA A 359 26.21 12.69 4.21
N PHE A 360 26.73 11.61 3.63
CA PHE A 360 27.54 11.58 2.41
C PHE A 360 27.31 10.27 1.63
N ALA A 361 27.85 10.19 0.42
CA ALA A 361 27.75 9.02 -0.43
C ALA A 361 29.12 8.55 -0.96
N ILE A 362 29.29 7.23 -1.03
CA ILE A 362 30.42 6.53 -1.65
C ILE A 362 29.99 6.15 -3.09
N PRO A 363 30.64 6.70 -4.14
CA PRO A 363 30.29 6.41 -5.54
C PRO A 363 30.56 4.98 -6.02
N PHE A 364 30.08 4.71 -7.24
CA PHE A 364 30.27 3.46 -7.99
C PHE A 364 31.73 3.18 -8.35
N TYR A 365 32.57 4.21 -8.49
CA TYR A 365 34.01 4.09 -8.74
C TYR A 365 34.68 3.13 -7.75
N PHE A 366 34.54 3.41 -6.45
CA PHE A 366 35.14 2.60 -5.39
C PHE A 366 34.63 1.15 -5.37
N TYR A 367 33.37 0.92 -5.76
CA TYR A 367 32.83 -0.43 -5.92
C TYR A 367 33.47 -1.13 -7.14
N ASN A 368 33.68 -0.43 -8.26
CA ASN A 368 34.37 -0.97 -9.42
C ASN A 368 35.80 -1.40 -9.09
N GLU A 369 36.58 -0.51 -8.44
CA GLU A 369 37.97 -0.79 -8.07
C GLU A 369 38.06 -1.96 -7.08
N HIS A 370 37.15 -2.04 -6.10
CA HIS A 370 37.09 -3.19 -5.19
C HIS A 370 36.71 -4.49 -5.92
N ILE A 371 35.85 -4.44 -6.94
CA ILE A 371 35.48 -5.60 -7.77
C ILE A 371 36.65 -6.07 -8.64
N LEU A 372 37.45 -5.15 -9.19
CA LEU A 372 38.69 -5.46 -9.91
C LEU A 372 39.72 -6.11 -8.96
N LYS A 373 40.02 -5.45 -7.83
CA LYS A 373 40.92 -5.96 -6.76
C LYS A 373 40.47 -7.29 -6.14
N SER A 374 39.18 -7.64 -6.24
CA SER A 374 38.63 -8.90 -5.72
C SER A 374 38.70 -10.07 -6.72
N GLU A 375 39.15 -9.85 -7.96
CA GLU A 375 39.22 -10.85 -9.05
C GLU A 375 37.87 -11.54 -9.40
N VAL A 376 36.76 -11.08 -8.82
CA VAL A 376 35.41 -11.68 -9.01
C VAL A 376 34.82 -11.43 -10.41
N LYS A 377 35.46 -10.59 -11.23
CA LYS A 377 34.97 -10.14 -12.54
C LYS A 377 34.55 -11.30 -13.43
N ASP A 378 35.33 -12.38 -13.48
CA ASP A 378 35.00 -13.52 -14.35
C ASP A 378 34.00 -14.50 -13.75
N LEU A 379 33.93 -14.63 -12.42
CA LEU A 379 32.81 -15.31 -11.77
C LEU A 379 31.49 -14.55 -12.01
N ILE A 380 31.52 -13.21 -12.00
CA ILE A 380 30.39 -12.35 -12.37
C ILE A 380 30.01 -12.56 -13.84
N ASN A 381 30.99 -12.55 -14.76
CA ASN A 381 30.76 -12.85 -16.18
C ASN A 381 30.13 -14.23 -16.40
N GLN A 382 30.56 -15.26 -15.64
CA GLN A 382 30.01 -16.61 -15.71
C GLN A 382 28.55 -16.67 -15.25
N VAL A 383 28.19 -16.07 -14.11
CA VAL A 383 26.78 -16.09 -13.63
C VAL A 383 25.85 -15.20 -14.48
N ILE A 384 26.39 -14.20 -15.17
CA ILE A 384 25.62 -13.38 -16.14
C ILE A 384 25.40 -14.10 -17.47
N LYS A 385 26.28 -15.05 -17.84
CA LYS A 385 26.17 -15.83 -19.09
C LYS A 385 25.38 -17.14 -18.96
N ASN A 386 25.53 -17.88 -17.86
CA ASN A 386 25.07 -19.27 -17.77
C ASN A 386 23.98 -19.47 -16.71
N GLU A 387 22.80 -19.91 -17.11
CA GLU A 387 21.62 -20.09 -16.24
C GLU A 387 21.55 -21.45 -15.49
N ASN A 388 22.60 -22.27 -15.50
CA ASN A 388 22.57 -23.56 -14.79
C ASN A 388 22.44 -23.36 -13.26
N GLN A 389 21.21 -23.57 -12.77
CA GLN A 389 20.71 -23.08 -11.48
C GLN A 389 21.40 -23.74 -10.28
N ASP A 390 21.75 -25.02 -10.39
CA ASP A 390 22.34 -25.82 -9.31
C ASP A 390 23.67 -25.20 -8.84
N SER A 391 24.43 -24.62 -9.78
CA SER A 391 25.70 -23.95 -9.50
C SER A 391 25.56 -22.49 -9.05
N LEU A 392 24.40 -21.84 -9.28
CA LEU A 392 24.24 -20.39 -9.15
C LEU A 392 24.36 -19.91 -7.71
N ARG A 393 23.73 -20.62 -6.76
CA ARG A 393 23.79 -20.28 -5.32
C ARG A 393 25.23 -20.32 -4.79
N THR A 394 26.01 -21.32 -5.21
CA THR A 394 27.41 -21.52 -4.83
C THR A 394 28.32 -20.45 -5.45
N LYS A 395 28.16 -20.14 -6.74
CA LYS A 395 28.91 -19.06 -7.41
C LYS A 395 28.62 -17.69 -6.79
N LEU A 396 27.35 -17.36 -6.54
CA LEU A 396 26.97 -16.12 -5.85
C LEU A 396 27.40 -16.10 -4.37
N LYS A 397 27.57 -17.24 -3.69
CA LYS A 397 28.25 -17.30 -2.39
C LYS A 397 29.75 -16.98 -2.53
N ARG A 398 30.46 -17.60 -3.49
CA ARG A 398 31.90 -17.37 -3.71
C ARG A 398 32.22 -15.92 -4.08
N ILE A 399 31.45 -15.29 -4.97
CA ILE A 399 31.58 -13.86 -5.31
C ILE A 399 31.45 -12.98 -4.05
N ARG A 400 30.43 -13.24 -3.22
CA ARG A 400 30.23 -12.51 -1.96
C ARG A 400 31.33 -12.73 -0.94
N ASP A 401 31.85 -13.95 -0.84
CA ASP A 401 32.92 -14.29 0.08
C ASP A 401 34.23 -13.62 -0.33
N LEU A 402 34.58 -13.62 -1.62
CA LEU A 402 35.72 -12.89 -2.18
C LEU A 402 35.64 -11.39 -1.87
N ILE A 403 34.53 -10.72 -2.23
CA ILE A 403 34.30 -9.28 -1.94
C ILE A 403 34.47 -8.94 -0.45
N LYS A 404 34.19 -9.88 0.47
CA LYS A 404 34.36 -9.67 1.92
C LYS A 404 35.79 -9.90 2.43
N ILE A 405 36.56 -10.81 1.83
CA ILE A 405 37.94 -11.08 2.29
C ILE A 405 38.95 -10.12 1.68
N THR A 406 38.75 -9.65 0.45
CA THR A 406 39.60 -8.62 -0.17
C THR A 406 39.70 -7.40 0.75
N PRO A 407 40.91 -6.92 1.11
CA PRO A 407 41.06 -5.69 1.88
C PRO A 407 40.50 -4.50 1.10
N LEU A 408 39.76 -3.64 1.78
CA LEU A 408 39.34 -2.35 1.21
C LEU A 408 40.58 -1.53 0.80
N ASP A 409 40.39 -0.51 -0.04
CA ASP A 409 41.43 0.48 -0.25
C ASP A 409 41.66 1.31 1.04
N GLU A 410 42.93 1.48 1.42
CA GLU A 410 43.31 2.11 2.70
C GLU A 410 43.08 3.62 2.69
N LYS A 411 43.32 4.27 1.53
CA LYS A 411 43.00 5.68 1.32
C LYS A 411 41.50 5.92 1.45
N LEU A 412 40.67 5.11 0.79
CA LEU A 412 39.20 5.16 0.93
C LEU A 412 38.74 4.92 2.37
N LEU A 413 39.31 3.93 3.08
CA LEU A 413 38.96 3.67 4.48
C LEU A 413 39.26 4.90 5.35
N SER A 414 40.47 5.46 5.20
CA SER A 414 40.91 6.68 5.88
C SER A 414 40.08 7.90 5.49
N GLU A 415 39.65 8.06 4.22
CA GLU A 415 38.74 9.13 3.81
C GLU A 415 37.37 8.99 4.49
N ILE A 416 36.81 7.78 4.59
CA ILE A 416 35.53 7.54 5.27
C ILE A 416 35.66 7.80 6.78
N GLU A 417 36.74 7.36 7.40
CA GLU A 417 37.01 7.54 8.83
C GLU A 417 37.24 9.01 9.17
N ASN A 418 38.09 9.73 8.41
CA ASN A 418 38.26 11.18 8.53
C ASN A 418 36.99 11.97 8.18
N LYS A 419 36.09 11.42 7.37
CA LYS A 419 34.79 12.04 7.07
C LYS A 419 33.78 11.84 8.20
N MET A 420 33.84 10.71 8.91
CA MET A 420 33.03 10.43 10.10
C MET A 420 33.54 11.14 11.36
N ALA A 421 34.85 11.20 11.58
CA ALA A 421 35.46 11.87 12.74
C ALA A 421 35.21 13.40 12.79
N LYS A 422 34.76 13.99 11.67
CA LYS A 422 34.32 15.40 11.58
C LYS A 422 32.88 15.62 12.06
N ASP A 423 32.14 14.57 12.40
CA ASP A 423 30.83 14.64 13.05
C ASP A 423 31.00 14.32 14.54
N THR A 424 31.08 15.36 15.37
CA THR A 424 31.32 15.24 16.82
C THR A 424 30.16 14.60 17.58
N LEU A 425 29.00 14.40 16.95
CA LEU A 425 27.78 13.88 17.56
C LEU A 425 27.54 12.41 17.18
N PHE A 426 27.88 11.98 15.96
CA PHE A 426 27.37 10.73 15.38
C PHE A 426 28.44 9.71 14.93
N HIS A 427 29.21 9.19 15.88
CA HIS A 427 30.20 8.11 15.67
C HIS A 427 29.63 6.75 15.19
N ARG A 428 28.29 6.54 15.26
CA ARG A 428 27.57 5.31 14.84
C ARG A 428 26.77 5.58 13.56
N MET A 429 27.32 5.21 12.41
CA MET A 429 26.76 5.52 11.08
C MET A 429 26.08 4.31 10.42
N ARG A 430 25.05 4.56 9.62
CA ARG A 430 24.33 3.57 8.81
C ARG A 430 24.77 3.68 7.36
N PHE A 431 25.36 2.59 6.87
CA PHE A 431 25.77 2.37 5.48
C PHE A 431 24.59 1.67 4.77
N ARG A 432 23.82 2.42 3.98
CA ARG A 432 22.69 1.91 3.18
C ARG A 432 23.14 1.66 1.74
N SER A 433 22.79 0.49 1.22
CA SER A 433 22.89 0.16 -0.22
C SER A 433 22.27 1.26 -1.09
N SER A 434 22.91 1.60 -2.20
CA SER A 434 22.36 2.54 -3.18
C SER A 434 22.83 2.16 -4.57
N THR A 435 22.03 1.36 -5.27
CA THR A 435 22.36 0.83 -6.61
C THR A 435 21.67 1.61 -7.72
N ASN A 436 22.16 1.50 -8.95
CA ASN A 436 21.47 1.97 -10.15
C ASN A 436 20.31 1.06 -10.60
N ALA A 437 20.16 -0.14 -10.03
CA ALA A 437 19.05 -1.05 -10.30
C ALA A 437 17.74 -0.67 -9.58
N GLU A 438 17.82 -0.07 -8.39
CA GLU A 438 16.66 0.46 -7.66
C GLU A 438 15.95 1.55 -8.47
N ASP A 439 14.63 1.70 -8.32
CA ASP A 439 13.80 2.70 -9.01
C ASP A 439 13.81 2.60 -10.56
N ALA A 440 14.26 1.46 -11.14
CA ALA A 440 13.97 1.13 -12.52
C ALA A 440 12.48 0.72 -12.68
N TYR A 441 11.93 0.84 -13.90
CA TYR A 441 10.49 0.63 -14.14
C TYR A 441 10.01 -0.76 -13.65
N GLY A 442 9.11 -0.76 -12.66
CA GLY A 442 8.57 -1.95 -12.01
C GLY A 442 9.49 -2.63 -10.98
N PHE A 443 10.73 -2.18 -10.77
CA PHE A 443 11.68 -2.81 -9.84
C PHE A 443 11.80 -2.05 -8.52
N SER A 444 11.52 -2.74 -7.41
CA SER A 444 11.76 -2.23 -6.05
C SER A 444 12.92 -2.97 -5.37
N GLY A 445 13.79 -2.23 -4.69
CA GLY A 445 14.86 -2.78 -3.85
C GLY A 445 14.43 -3.24 -2.45
N ALA A 446 13.12 -3.20 -2.14
CA ALA A 446 12.57 -3.48 -0.82
C ALA A 446 13.03 -4.85 -0.27
N GLY A 447 13.66 -4.85 0.90
CA GLY A 447 14.24 -6.05 1.54
C GLY A 447 15.48 -6.68 0.88
N LEU A 448 15.75 -6.43 -0.42
CA LEU A 448 16.75 -7.20 -1.19
C LEU A 448 18.21 -6.96 -0.81
N TYR A 449 18.54 -5.70 -0.47
CA TYR A 449 19.92 -5.23 -0.31
C TYR A 449 20.26 -4.92 1.15
N ALA A 450 21.47 -5.27 1.58
CA ALA A 450 21.87 -5.07 2.96
C ALA A 450 22.14 -3.60 3.27
N SER A 451 21.67 -3.16 4.43
CA SER A 451 22.19 -1.98 5.13
C SER A 451 22.91 -2.43 6.40
N LYS A 452 24.08 -1.84 6.69
CA LYS A 452 24.92 -2.20 7.85
C LYS A 452 25.25 -0.96 8.68
N THR A 453 25.60 -1.18 9.95
CA THR A 453 26.04 -0.11 10.85
C THR A 453 27.56 -0.22 10.99
N GLY A 454 28.25 0.89 10.78
CA GLY A 454 29.68 1.05 11.09
C GLY A 454 29.86 1.98 12.28
N ILE A 455 30.85 1.73 13.11
CA ILE A 455 31.19 2.54 14.28
C ILE A 455 32.68 2.86 14.22
N LEU A 456 33.02 4.14 14.37
CA LEU A 456 34.42 4.58 14.39
C LEU A 456 35.18 3.87 15.54
N GLY A 457 36.37 3.34 15.25
CA GLY A 457 37.18 2.58 16.22
C GLY A 457 36.66 1.18 16.60
N SER A 458 35.48 0.74 16.14
CA SER A 458 34.93 -0.57 16.52
C SER A 458 35.49 -1.71 15.66
N GLN A 459 36.17 -2.67 16.28
CA GLN A 459 36.64 -3.87 15.57
C GLN A 459 35.50 -4.82 15.16
N GLU A 460 34.45 -4.96 15.97
CA GLU A 460 33.30 -5.82 15.66
C GLU A 460 32.45 -5.22 14.51
N LYS A 461 32.14 -3.92 14.63
CA LYS A 461 31.28 -3.15 13.70
C LYS A 461 32.11 -2.16 12.88
N SER A 462 33.27 -2.58 12.37
CA SER A 462 34.17 -1.68 11.63
C SER A 462 33.55 -1.15 10.34
N ILE A 463 34.00 0.03 9.93
CA ILE A 463 33.58 0.71 8.70
C ILE A 463 33.89 -0.15 7.47
N GLU A 464 35.07 -0.76 7.45
CA GLU A 464 35.51 -1.70 6.40
C GLU A 464 34.56 -2.91 6.29
N LYS A 465 34.20 -3.52 7.43
CA LYS A 465 33.22 -4.62 7.50
C LYS A 465 31.81 -4.15 7.10
N ALA A 466 31.44 -2.90 7.31
CA ALA A 466 30.15 -2.36 6.87
C ALA A 466 30.10 -2.18 5.34
N VAL A 467 31.11 -1.51 4.75
CA VAL A 467 31.23 -1.27 3.30
C VAL A 467 31.23 -2.58 2.52
N LYS A 468 32.14 -3.51 2.84
CA LYS A 468 32.26 -4.78 2.09
C LYS A 468 31.00 -5.66 2.21
N LYS A 469 30.29 -5.63 3.35
CA LYS A 469 29.00 -6.33 3.52
C LYS A 469 27.85 -5.69 2.74
N VAL A 470 27.87 -4.38 2.48
CA VAL A 470 26.88 -3.71 1.61
C VAL A 470 27.15 -4.04 0.15
N TRP A 471 28.40 -3.92 -0.32
CA TRP A 471 28.79 -4.28 -1.69
C TRP A 471 28.51 -5.75 -2.03
N ALA A 472 28.89 -6.68 -1.14
CA ALA A 472 28.57 -8.10 -1.31
C ALA A 472 27.04 -8.35 -1.40
N SER A 473 26.19 -7.51 -0.82
CA SER A 473 24.73 -7.72 -0.89
C SER A 473 24.14 -7.55 -2.30
N LEU A 474 24.85 -6.89 -3.23
CA LEU A 474 24.44 -6.81 -4.64
C LEU A 474 24.38 -8.20 -5.29
N TRP A 475 25.24 -9.12 -4.85
CA TRP A 475 25.34 -10.50 -5.34
C TRP A 475 24.71 -11.52 -4.38
N SER A 476 23.71 -11.12 -3.58
CA SER A 476 22.84 -12.08 -2.91
C SER A 476 22.04 -12.87 -3.94
N TYR A 477 21.69 -14.12 -3.65
CA TYR A 477 20.86 -14.94 -4.54
C TYR A 477 19.56 -14.20 -4.89
N SER A 478 18.89 -13.70 -3.86
CA SER A 478 17.60 -13.00 -3.90
C SER A 478 17.66 -11.74 -4.76
N ALA A 479 18.67 -10.88 -4.55
CA ALA A 479 18.85 -9.69 -5.38
C ALA A 479 19.26 -10.00 -6.82
N PHE A 480 20.02 -11.08 -7.05
CA PHE A 480 20.36 -11.52 -8.40
C PHE A 480 19.11 -12.03 -9.15
N VAL A 481 18.33 -12.94 -8.55
CA VAL A 481 17.13 -13.49 -9.22
C VAL A 481 16.02 -12.46 -9.39
N GLU A 482 15.91 -11.46 -8.52
CA GLU A 482 14.99 -10.34 -8.75
C GLU A 482 15.38 -9.53 -9.99
N ARG A 483 16.68 -9.24 -10.16
CA ARG A 483 17.16 -8.55 -11.37
C ARG A 483 17.01 -9.39 -12.64
N VAL A 484 17.08 -10.72 -12.55
CA VAL A 484 16.70 -11.62 -13.66
C VAL A 484 15.20 -11.54 -13.94
N TYR A 485 14.34 -11.57 -12.91
CA TYR A 485 12.88 -11.48 -13.04
C TYR A 485 12.45 -10.20 -13.77
N PHE A 486 13.09 -9.06 -13.48
CA PHE A 486 12.86 -7.78 -14.15
C PHE A 486 13.73 -7.55 -15.41
N ASN A 487 14.25 -8.61 -16.03
CA ASN A 487 15.01 -8.59 -17.30
C ASN A 487 16.13 -7.54 -17.33
N MET A 488 16.87 -7.39 -16.22
CA MET A 488 17.93 -6.38 -16.11
C MET A 488 19.23 -6.84 -16.73
N ASN A 489 19.86 -5.97 -17.51
CA ASN A 489 21.22 -6.17 -17.99
C ASN A 489 22.23 -5.98 -16.83
N GLN A 490 22.51 -7.06 -16.12
CA GLN A 490 23.38 -7.08 -14.94
C GLN A 490 24.86 -6.78 -15.23
N LYS A 491 25.29 -6.63 -16.50
CA LYS A 491 26.67 -6.21 -16.83
C LYS A 491 27.02 -4.84 -16.25
N ASN A 492 26.04 -3.93 -16.15
CA ASN A 492 26.22 -2.56 -15.70
C ASN A 492 25.57 -2.31 -14.32
N VAL A 493 25.56 -3.31 -13.43
CA VAL A 493 25.00 -3.16 -12.08
C VAL A 493 26.09 -2.76 -11.07
N TYR A 494 25.90 -1.61 -10.42
CA TYR A 494 26.87 -1.04 -9.48
C TYR A 494 26.21 -0.75 -8.12
N MET A 495 27.00 -0.73 -7.04
CA MET A 495 26.52 -0.47 -5.68
C MET A 495 27.30 0.69 -5.05
N GLY A 496 26.69 1.88 -5.06
CA GLY A 496 27.09 2.99 -4.21
C GLY A 496 26.57 2.78 -2.80
N ILE A 497 27.02 3.62 -1.86
CA ILE A 497 26.58 3.55 -0.46
C ILE A 497 26.19 4.95 0.00
N LEU A 498 24.98 5.08 0.53
CA LEU A 498 24.57 6.26 1.30
C LEU A 498 24.98 6.04 2.77
N VAL A 499 25.81 6.93 3.31
CA VAL A 499 26.24 6.92 4.71
C VAL A 499 25.57 8.10 5.42
N HIS A 500 24.91 7.85 6.55
CA HIS A 500 24.28 8.87 7.39
C HIS A 500 24.19 8.40 8.85
N ARG A 501 23.84 9.25 9.82
CA ARG A 501 23.73 8.83 11.23
C ARG A 501 22.75 7.68 11.44
N SER A 502 23.05 6.80 12.39
CA SER A 502 22.09 5.78 12.80
C SER A 502 21.06 6.33 13.79
N PHE A 503 20.00 5.57 13.95
CA PHE A 503 18.94 5.77 14.94
C PHE A 503 19.02 4.54 15.86
N PRO A 504 19.28 4.72 17.18
CA PRO A 504 19.23 3.63 18.16
C PRO A 504 18.01 3.74 19.09
N ASN A 505 17.52 4.96 19.34
CA ASN A 505 16.55 5.31 20.37
C ASN A 505 15.41 6.15 19.74
N GLU A 506 14.89 5.64 18.62
CA GLU A 506 13.74 6.20 17.91
C GLU A 506 12.46 5.99 18.72
N ALA A 507 11.57 6.98 18.75
CA ALA A 507 10.29 6.90 19.45
C ALA A 507 9.21 6.21 18.60
N VAL A 508 9.22 6.48 17.29
CA VAL A 508 8.34 5.84 16.29
C VAL A 508 9.14 5.56 15.03
N ASN A 509 8.89 4.42 14.40
CA ASN A 509 9.30 4.16 13.02
C ASN A 509 8.10 3.88 12.11
N GLY A 510 8.19 4.32 10.85
CA GLY A 510 7.07 4.15 9.93
C GLY A 510 7.43 4.20 8.45
N VAL A 511 6.46 3.78 7.65
CA VAL A 511 6.47 3.88 6.18
C VAL A 511 5.16 4.51 5.75
N ALA A 512 5.19 5.34 4.72
CA ALA A 512 4.01 5.96 4.13
C ALA A 512 4.02 5.84 2.60
N ILE A 513 2.86 5.54 2.01
CA ILE A 513 2.63 5.62 0.56
C ILE A 513 1.77 6.86 0.29
N THR A 514 2.25 7.75 -0.57
CA THR A 514 1.54 8.99 -0.90
C THR A 514 0.43 8.78 -1.94
N LYS A 515 -0.37 7.72 -1.79
CA LYS A 515 -1.53 7.33 -2.63
C LYS A 515 -2.53 6.58 -1.75
N ASN A 516 -3.83 6.71 -2.05
CA ASN A 516 -4.86 5.92 -1.38
C ASN A 516 -4.98 4.54 -2.03
N ILE A 517 -4.26 3.55 -1.49
CA ILE A 517 -4.24 2.18 -2.06
C ILE A 517 -5.55 1.39 -1.86
N TYR A 518 -6.51 1.95 -1.11
CA TYR A 518 -7.82 1.37 -0.83
C TYR A 518 -8.96 2.03 -1.61
N ARG A 519 -8.69 3.14 -2.30
CA ARG A 519 -9.69 3.87 -3.07
C ARG A 519 -8.99 4.64 -4.20
N GLN A 520 -8.88 3.99 -5.35
CA GLN A 520 -8.22 4.54 -6.53
C GLN A 520 -8.79 5.92 -6.93
N GLY A 521 -7.94 6.78 -7.49
CA GLY A 521 -8.30 8.13 -7.92
C GLY A 521 -8.62 9.11 -6.79
N SER A 522 -8.63 8.66 -5.53
CA SER A 522 -8.95 9.48 -4.36
C SER A 522 -7.71 9.97 -3.61
N LEU A 523 -7.87 11.05 -2.84
CA LEU A 523 -6.86 11.53 -1.90
C LEU A 523 -6.74 10.62 -0.67
N GLY A 524 -5.68 10.83 0.11
CA GLY A 524 -5.32 10.06 1.31
C GLY A 524 -3.97 9.37 1.16
N TYR A 525 -3.19 9.36 2.23
CA TYR A 525 -1.85 8.75 2.31
C TYR A 525 -1.87 7.64 3.35
N VAL A 526 -1.57 6.42 2.91
CA VAL A 526 -1.59 5.24 3.79
C VAL A 526 -0.27 5.16 4.55
N VAL A 527 -0.37 5.10 5.86
CA VAL A 527 0.75 5.13 6.80
C VAL A 527 0.69 3.89 7.68
N ASN A 528 1.84 3.22 7.80
CA ASN A 528 2.10 2.25 8.85
C ASN A 528 3.07 2.88 9.86
N ALA A 529 2.77 2.81 11.16
CA ALA A 529 3.64 3.31 12.23
C ALA A 529 3.78 2.28 13.37
N GLN A 530 4.97 2.22 13.99
CA GLN A 530 5.27 1.28 15.07
C GLN A 530 6.11 1.95 16.16
N LEU A 531 5.87 1.55 17.41
CA LEU A 531 6.54 2.06 18.60
C LEU A 531 8.00 1.60 18.65
N GLY A 532 8.90 2.52 19.01
CA GLY A 532 10.30 2.22 19.23
C GLY A 532 11.02 1.67 17.98
N ASN A 533 11.95 0.73 18.22
CA ASN A 533 12.73 0.05 17.18
C ASN A 533 12.02 -1.17 16.55
N GLU A 534 10.78 -1.51 16.96
CA GLU A 534 10.10 -2.72 16.47
C GLU A 534 9.68 -2.56 15.00
N ASN A 535 9.86 -3.60 14.18
CA ASN A 535 9.97 -3.42 12.73
C ASN A 535 8.60 -3.26 12.03
N VAL A 536 8.29 -2.03 11.60
CA VAL A 536 6.98 -1.70 10.99
C VAL A 536 6.63 -2.45 9.68
N VAL A 537 7.62 -2.94 8.91
CA VAL A 537 7.39 -3.66 7.62
C VAL A 537 7.50 -5.18 7.73
N GLN A 538 8.02 -5.69 8.84
CA GLN A 538 8.15 -7.11 9.15
C GLN A 538 8.22 -7.27 10.68
N PRO A 539 7.07 -7.07 11.36
CA PRO A 539 7.02 -7.07 12.82
C PRO A 539 7.20 -8.49 13.39
N SER A 540 7.54 -8.54 14.67
CA SER A 540 7.59 -9.75 15.48
C SER A 540 6.23 -10.47 15.51
N LYS A 541 6.24 -11.80 15.69
CA LYS A 541 5.01 -12.60 15.62
C LYS A 541 4.01 -12.18 16.71
N GLY A 542 2.80 -11.82 16.30
CA GLY A 542 1.74 -11.32 17.19
C GLY A 542 1.77 -9.81 17.44
N THR A 543 2.77 -9.08 16.92
CA THR A 543 2.80 -7.63 16.96
C THR A 543 1.98 -7.04 15.82
N VAL A 544 1.05 -6.15 16.15
CA VAL A 544 0.28 -5.31 15.22
C VAL A 544 0.85 -3.89 15.27
N ASN A 545 0.94 -3.25 14.11
CA ASN A 545 1.35 -1.85 13.97
C ASN A 545 0.12 -0.96 13.76
N ASP A 546 0.26 0.35 13.98
CA ASP A 546 -0.76 1.30 13.54
C ASP A 546 -0.84 1.27 12.02
N GLN A 547 -2.07 1.34 11.51
CA GLN A 547 -2.37 1.49 10.09
C GLN A 547 -3.48 2.53 9.95
N PHE A 548 -3.22 3.59 9.20
CA PHE A 548 -4.20 4.67 8.98
C PHE A 548 -4.01 5.36 7.62
N ILE A 549 -5.04 6.05 7.16
CA ILE A 549 -4.99 6.98 6.02
C ILE A 549 -5.06 8.40 6.57
N CYS A 550 -3.98 9.17 6.43
CA CYS A 550 -4.00 10.60 6.76
C CYS A 550 -4.18 11.43 5.48
N TYR A 551 -4.84 12.58 5.60
CA TYR A 551 -5.15 13.43 4.46
C TYR A 551 -4.32 14.71 4.51
N PRO A 552 -3.61 15.09 3.43
CA PRO A 552 -2.85 16.32 3.40
C PRO A 552 -3.79 17.55 3.36
N PRO A 553 -3.40 18.67 4.01
CA PRO A 553 -4.16 19.92 3.92
C PRO A 553 -4.03 20.50 2.50
N ILE A 554 -5.04 20.25 1.67
CA ILE A 554 -5.17 20.69 0.28
C ILE A 554 -6.28 21.74 0.17
N GLN A 555 -6.20 22.61 -0.83
CA GLN A 555 -7.25 23.58 -1.23
C GLN A 555 -8.47 22.87 -1.85
N SER A 556 -9.14 22.02 -1.08
CA SER A 556 -10.41 21.38 -1.43
C SER A 556 -11.32 21.46 -0.21
N GLN A 557 -12.48 22.12 -0.32
CA GLN A 557 -13.34 22.43 0.85
C GLN A 557 -13.75 21.20 1.69
N LEU A 558 -13.70 19.99 1.14
CA LEU A 558 -13.95 18.75 1.87
C LEU A 558 -12.89 18.46 2.96
N TYR A 559 -11.64 18.93 2.76
CA TYR A 559 -10.45 18.67 3.58
C TYR A 559 -9.81 19.92 4.20
N VAL A 560 -10.17 21.13 3.75
CA VAL A 560 -9.68 22.39 4.34
C VAL A 560 -9.97 22.42 5.84
N ASP A 561 -8.95 22.78 6.62
CA ASP A 561 -8.96 22.90 8.09
C ASP A 561 -9.38 21.63 8.86
N LYS A 562 -9.31 20.44 8.24
CA LYS A 562 -9.58 19.14 8.88
C LYS A 562 -8.32 18.27 9.00
N ASN A 563 -7.95 17.91 10.23
CA ASN A 563 -6.95 16.86 10.50
C ASN A 563 -7.61 15.47 10.36
N VAL A 564 -7.87 15.01 9.14
CA VAL A 564 -8.54 13.72 8.91
C VAL A 564 -7.55 12.55 9.03
N ILE A 565 -7.90 11.60 9.91
CA ILE A 565 -7.12 10.39 10.21
C ILE A 565 -8.10 9.21 10.22
N ASP A 566 -8.19 8.50 9.10
CA ASP A 566 -9.01 7.29 8.91
C ASP A 566 -8.23 6.06 9.40
N ILE A 567 -8.74 5.32 10.36
CA ILE A 567 -8.02 4.25 11.05
C ILE A 567 -8.40 2.88 10.46
N ILE A 568 -7.38 2.06 10.21
CA ILE A 568 -7.49 0.68 9.69
C ILE A 568 -7.29 -0.31 10.84
N THR A 569 -6.30 -0.06 11.71
CA THR A 569 -6.12 -0.75 13.00
C THR A 569 -5.13 0.04 13.87
N THR A 570 -5.23 -0.11 15.19
CA THR A 570 -4.25 0.44 16.15
C THR A 570 -3.25 -0.63 16.59
N GLY A 571 -2.02 -0.22 16.87
CA GLY A 571 -0.93 -1.10 17.28
C GLY A 571 -1.07 -1.62 18.72
N ASN A 572 -0.75 -2.89 18.95
CA ASN A 572 -0.89 -3.50 20.28
C ASN A 572 0.25 -3.16 21.26
N LEU A 573 1.34 -2.53 20.79
CA LEU A 573 2.46 -2.12 21.65
C LEU A 573 2.24 -0.80 22.42
N ASN A 574 1.16 -0.07 22.14
CA ASN A 574 0.85 1.22 22.75
C ASN A 574 -0.56 1.25 23.35
N GLY A 575 -0.97 0.14 23.99
CA GLY A 575 -2.26 0.04 24.68
C GLY A 575 -3.48 0.24 23.78
N GLY A 576 -3.39 -0.14 22.50
CA GLY A 576 -4.47 0.06 21.52
C GLY A 576 -4.67 1.50 21.04
N LYS A 577 -3.80 2.44 21.42
CA LYS A 577 -3.82 3.85 20.97
C LYS A 577 -2.73 4.09 19.93
N LEU A 578 -2.95 5.04 19.02
CA LEU A 578 -1.96 5.41 18.00
C LEU A 578 -0.63 5.85 18.64
N VAL A 579 0.49 5.39 18.08
CA VAL A 579 1.87 5.70 18.52
C VAL A 579 2.29 7.12 18.13
N MET A 580 1.52 7.78 17.25
CA MET A 580 1.66 9.17 16.82
C MET A 580 0.45 10.00 17.24
N THR A 581 0.69 11.24 17.68
CA THR A 581 -0.35 12.23 17.95
C THR A 581 -0.93 12.81 16.67
N GLU A 582 -2.14 13.39 16.73
CA GLU A 582 -2.78 14.01 15.56
C GLU A 582 -1.91 15.12 14.94
N THR A 583 -1.27 15.94 15.77
CA THR A 583 -0.33 17.00 15.33
C THR A 583 0.86 16.45 14.56
N GLU A 584 1.41 15.30 14.99
CA GLU A 584 2.51 14.62 14.28
C GLU A 584 2.04 14.00 12.96
N ILE A 585 0.83 13.44 12.94
CA ILE A 585 0.20 12.86 11.74
C ILE A 585 -0.13 13.94 10.71
N ALA A 586 -0.70 15.07 11.14
CA ALA A 586 -0.98 16.24 10.30
C ALA A 586 0.32 16.86 9.76
N ASN A 587 1.36 16.97 10.58
CA ASN A 587 2.67 17.42 10.12
C ASN A 587 3.26 16.45 9.08
N LEU A 588 3.20 15.13 9.32
CA LEU A 588 3.63 14.10 8.38
C LEU A 588 2.87 14.20 7.05
N ALA A 589 1.53 14.26 7.07
CA ALA A 589 0.70 14.39 5.88
C ALA A 589 1.09 15.61 5.02
N LYS A 590 1.33 16.76 5.68
CA LYS A 590 1.80 17.99 5.03
C LYS A 590 3.21 17.86 4.45
N GLN A 591 4.12 17.11 5.08
CA GLN A 591 5.47 16.88 4.51
C GLN A 591 5.43 15.88 3.35
N LEU A 592 4.59 14.85 3.42
CA LEU A 592 4.34 13.89 2.35
C LEU A 592 3.77 14.58 1.10
N GLU A 593 2.88 15.56 1.27
CA GLU A 593 2.36 16.40 0.17
C GLU A 593 3.48 17.13 -0.59
N PHE A 594 4.38 17.81 0.12
CA PHE A 594 5.50 18.52 -0.50
C PHE A 594 6.47 17.56 -1.21
N ILE A 595 6.73 16.39 -0.62
CA ILE A 595 7.56 15.34 -1.24
C ILE A 595 6.90 14.81 -2.51
N LYS A 596 5.60 14.46 -2.45
CA LYS A 596 4.82 13.97 -3.60
C LYS A 596 4.83 14.98 -4.74
N ARG A 597 4.52 16.25 -4.48
CA ARG A 597 4.56 17.33 -5.50
C ARG A 597 5.96 17.51 -6.10
N TYR A 598 7.01 17.46 -5.28
CA TYR A 598 8.38 17.61 -5.78
C TYR A 598 8.78 16.49 -6.74
N PHE A 599 8.44 15.22 -6.43
CA PHE A 599 8.76 14.07 -7.28
C PHE A 599 7.82 13.96 -8.48
N SER A 600 6.51 14.22 -8.32
CA SER A 600 5.51 14.20 -9.40
C SER A 600 5.89 15.17 -10.52
N ALA A 601 6.17 16.44 -10.19
CA ALA A 601 6.62 17.46 -11.14
C ALA A 601 8.03 17.21 -11.74
N ARG A 602 8.66 16.07 -11.45
CA ARG A 602 9.96 15.62 -11.98
C ARG A 602 9.93 14.17 -12.48
N SER A 603 8.74 13.56 -12.51
CA SER A 603 8.49 12.23 -13.04
C SER A 603 8.44 12.27 -14.57
N ILE A 604 8.72 11.13 -15.20
CA ILE A 604 8.40 10.89 -16.62
C ILE A 604 7.15 10.01 -16.78
N MET A 605 6.59 9.52 -15.68
CA MET A 605 5.39 8.68 -15.66
C MET A 605 4.15 9.57 -15.82
N ARG A 606 3.31 9.26 -16.82
CA ARG A 606 2.02 9.92 -17.05
C ARG A 606 0.96 9.23 -16.22
N THR A 607 0.77 9.71 -15.00
CA THR A 607 -0.22 9.22 -14.02
C THR A 607 -0.85 10.42 -13.33
N ASP A 608 -2.15 10.39 -13.06
CA ASP A 608 -2.84 11.47 -12.34
C ASP A 608 -2.23 11.73 -10.96
N PHE A 609 -2.34 12.96 -10.47
CA PHE A 609 -1.71 13.33 -9.21
C PHE A 609 -2.26 12.51 -8.04
N THR A 610 -3.54 12.15 -8.01
CA THR A 610 -4.11 11.28 -6.98
C THR A 610 -3.45 9.91 -6.97
N ASP A 611 -3.38 9.26 -8.14
CA ASP A 611 -2.85 7.91 -8.33
C ASP A 611 -1.31 7.81 -8.42
N PHE A 612 -0.58 8.91 -8.46
CA PHE A 612 0.88 8.93 -8.36
C PHE A 612 1.36 8.68 -6.92
N GLY A 613 2.16 7.63 -6.68
CA GLY A 613 2.67 7.26 -5.35
C GLY A 613 4.17 7.48 -5.15
N ILE A 614 4.55 7.94 -3.96
CA ILE A 614 5.91 7.89 -3.41
C ILE A 614 5.87 7.02 -2.15
N ASP A 615 6.84 6.12 -2.03
CA ASP A 615 7.09 5.28 -0.84
C ASP A 615 8.17 5.97 0.02
N VAL A 616 7.82 6.26 1.27
CA VAL A 616 8.59 7.14 2.18
C VAL A 616 8.86 6.42 3.50
N GLU A 617 10.14 6.25 3.86
CA GLU A 617 10.55 5.80 5.21
C GLU A 617 10.72 7.00 6.15
N PHE A 618 10.04 7.00 7.30
CA PHE A 618 10.12 8.08 8.29
C PHE A 618 10.35 7.57 9.72
N LYS A 619 10.69 8.49 10.63
CA LYS A 619 10.78 8.27 12.08
C LYS A 619 10.39 9.51 12.86
N LEU A 620 9.97 9.31 14.11
CA LEU A 620 10.03 10.31 15.17
C LEU A 620 11.18 9.93 16.11
N ASP A 621 12.13 10.82 16.35
CA ASP A 621 13.41 10.49 17.00
C ASP A 621 13.66 11.33 18.27
N GLY A 622 14.15 10.65 19.32
CA GLY A 622 14.37 11.22 20.65
C GLY A 622 13.10 11.68 21.38
N ASN A 623 13.29 12.22 22.60
CA ASN A 623 12.20 12.69 23.46
C ASN A 623 11.39 13.83 22.81
N ASN A 624 12.04 14.66 22.00
CA ASN A 624 11.40 15.75 21.25
C ASN A 624 10.62 15.25 20.02
N ARG A 625 10.61 13.93 19.75
CA ARG A 625 9.84 13.24 18.70
C ARG A 625 9.95 13.90 17.32
N GLN A 626 11.14 14.44 17.01
CA GLN A 626 11.39 15.18 15.77
C GLN A 626 11.14 14.29 14.56
N LEU A 627 10.32 14.76 13.61
CA LEU A 627 10.10 14.07 12.34
C LEU A 627 11.37 14.06 11.47
N TYR A 628 11.85 12.85 11.14
CA TYR A 628 12.88 12.60 10.14
C TYR A 628 12.32 11.82 8.96
N ILE A 629 12.58 12.29 7.73
CA ILE A 629 12.37 11.51 6.51
C ILE A 629 13.72 10.93 6.07
N LYS A 630 13.77 9.60 5.93
CA LYS A 630 15.02 8.84 5.73
C LYS A 630 15.22 8.35 4.29
N GLN A 631 14.12 8.09 3.58
CA GLN A 631 14.14 7.69 2.17
C GLN A 631 12.82 8.08 1.51
N ALA A 632 12.90 8.41 0.22
CA ALA A 632 11.76 8.46 -0.69
C ALA A 632 12.15 7.71 -1.98
N ARG A 633 11.22 6.94 -2.54
CA ARG A 633 11.35 6.22 -3.83
C ARG A 633 10.00 6.26 -4.54
N TYR A 634 9.97 6.08 -5.86
CA TYR A 634 8.67 5.93 -6.54
C TYR A 634 7.98 4.65 -6.05
N TYR A 635 6.67 4.72 -5.84
CA TYR A 635 5.84 3.53 -5.62
C TYR A 635 5.39 3.02 -6.99
N ASN A 636 5.64 1.75 -7.28
CA ASN A 636 5.15 1.08 -8.49
C ASN A 636 4.07 0.07 -8.09
N ASP A 637 2.95 0.09 -8.79
CA ASP A 637 1.81 -0.84 -8.70
C ASP A 637 1.55 -1.62 -10.00
#